data_AF-A0A8B3FGC6-F1
#
_entry.id   AF-A0A8B3FGC6-F1
#
_cell.length_a   1.000
_cell.length_b   1.000
_cell.length_c   1.000
_cell.angle_alpha   90.00
_cell.angle_beta   90.00
_cell.angle_gamma   90.00
#
_symmetry.space_group_name_H-M   'P 1'
#
loop_
_entity.id
_entity.type
_entity.pdbx_description
1 polymer ?
#
loop_
_entity_poly.entity_id
_entity_poly.type
_entity_poly.pdbx_seq_one_letter_code
_entity_poly.pdbx_strand_id
1 'polypeptide(L)' 'MPANTLKGRRLEESSFMTEMPITVTVERGRLVIETEINL' A
#
# COMPACT_ATOMS: atom_id res chain seq x y z
N MET A 1 -14.04 -12.66 1.32
CA MET A 1 -13.16 -12.01 0.33
C MET A 1 -11.73 -12.22 0.80
N PRO A 2 -10.80 -12.70 -0.05
CA PRO A 2 -9.43 -12.90 0.39
C PRO A 2 -8.82 -11.53 0.73
N ALA A 3 -8.41 -11.36 1.98
CA ALA A 3 -7.64 -10.21 2.42
C ALA A 3 -6.17 -10.48 2.11
N ASN A 4 -5.66 -9.90 1.03
CA ASN A 4 -4.24 -9.95 0.72
C ASN A 4 -3.50 -9.01 1.67
N THR A 5 -2.93 -9.57 2.73
CA THR A 5 -2.14 -8.82 3.70
C THR A 5 -0.73 -8.59 3.15
N LEU A 6 -0.41 -7.35 2.80
CA LEU A 6 0.97 -6.95 2.49
C LEU A 6 1.74 -6.72 3.80
N LYS A 7 2.94 -7.28 3.91
CA LYS A 7 3.85 -7.07 5.04
C LYS A 7 5.18 -6.52 4.54
N GLY A 8 5.69 -5.48 5.17
CA GLY A 8 6.99 -4.91 4.87
C GLY A 8 7.35 -3.79 5.84
N ARG A 9 8.61 -3.77 6.31
CA ARG A 9 9.11 -2.79 7.29
C ARG A 9 8.83 -1.34 6.88
N ARG A 10 8.99 -1.04 5.58
CA ARG A 10 8.71 0.30 5.05
C ARG A 10 7.23 0.69 5.16
N LEU A 11 6.29 -0.25 5.06
CA LEU A 11 4.85 0.03 5.19
C LEU A 11 4.49 0.45 6.62
N GLU A 12 5.11 -0.21 7.61
CA GLU A 12 4.96 0.12 9.03
C GLU A 12 5.55 1.49 9.36
N GLU A 13 6.75 1.79 8.85
CA GLU A 13 7.41 3.09 9.03
C GLU A 13 6.67 4.24 8.32
N SER A 14 6.09 3.98 7.15
CA SER A 14 5.38 4.98 6.35
C SER A 14 3.97 5.31 6.87
N SER A 15 3.56 4.75 8.01
CA SER A 15 2.21 4.93 8.58
C SER A 15 1.13 4.86 7.50
N PHE A 16 1.13 3.78 6.70
CA PHE A 16 0.04 3.52 5.75
C PHE A 16 -1.24 3.34 6.58
N MET A 17 -1.90 4.46 6.89
CA MET A 17 -3.09 4.48 7.73
C MET A 17 -4.18 3.80 6.94
N THR A 18 -4.83 2.82 7.57
CA THR A 18 -5.91 2.02 7.01
C THR A 18 -7.14 2.82 6.57
N GLU A 19 -7.09 4.15 6.72
CA GLU A 19 -8.17 5.11 6.45
C GLU A 19 -7.84 6.08 5.30
N MET A 20 -6.62 6.09 4.76
CA MET A 20 -6.30 6.83 3.54
C MET A 20 -6.61 6.00 2.30
N PRO A 21 -7.24 6.59 1.26
CA PRO A 21 -7.44 5.90 0.00
C PRO A 21 -6.08 5.60 -0.63
N ILE A 22 -5.86 4.32 -0.92
CA ILE A 22 -4.67 3.83 -1.63
C ILE A 22 -5.08 3.29 -2.99
N THR A 23 -4.31 3.63 -4.02
CA THR A 23 -4.49 3.07 -5.35
C THR A 23 -3.56 1.88 -5.49
N VAL A 24 -4.12 0.73 -5.85
CA VAL A 24 -3.37 -0.50 -6.06
C VAL A 24 -3.52 -0.92 -7.52
N THR A 25 -2.40 -0.97 -8.24
CA THR A 25 -2.36 -1.38 -9.65
C THR A 25 -1.38 -2.53 -9.84
N VAL A 26 -1.55 -3.26 -10.94
CA VAL A 26 -0.61 -4.30 -11.37
C VAL A 26 0.06 -3.82 -12.64
N GLU A 27 1.36 -3.55 -12.56
CA GLU A 27 2.16 -3.13 -13.70
C GLU A 27 3.29 -4.11 -13.97
N ARG A 28 3.35 -4.66 -15.17
CA ARG A 28 4.41 -5.60 -15.60
C ARG A 28 4.64 -6.76 -14.60
N GLY A 29 3.55 -7.26 -14.00
CA GLY A 29 3.59 -8.34 -13.00
C GLY A 29 4.05 -7.90 -11.60
N ARG A 30 4.17 -6.59 -11.35
CA ARG A 30 4.47 -6.02 -10.03
C ARG A 30 3.24 -5.32 -9.47
N LEU A 31 2.99 -5.50 -8.18
CA LEU A 31 2.02 -4.70 -7.46
C LEU A 31 2.62 -3.32 -7.18
N VAL A 32 1.96 -2.27 -7.64
CA VAL A 32 2.30 -0.87 -7.37
C VAL A 32 1.25 -0.30 -6.43
N ILE A 33 1.71 0.37 -5.37
CA ILE A 33 0.86 1.00 -4.37
C ILE A 33 1.18 2.48 -4.39
N GLU A 34 0.19 3.28 -4.75
CA GLU A 34 0.27 4.75 -4.77
C GLU A 34 -0.59 5.31 -3.66
N THR A 35 -0.01 6.22 -2.88
CA THR A 35 -0.69 6.95 -1.82
C THR A 35 -0.06 8.32 -1.66
N GLU A 36 -0.83 9.27 -1.14
CA GLU A 36 -0.33 10.56 -0.76
C GLU A 36 0.16 10.51 0.69
N ILE A 37 1.46 10.69 0.89
CA ILE A 37 2.07 10.71 2.22
C ILE A 37 2.25 12.17 2.61
N ASN A 38 1.63 12.58 3.72
CA ASN A 38 1.87 13.89 4.33
C ASN A 38 3.14 13.79 5.19
N LEU A 39 4.27 14.26 4.68
CA LEU A 39 5.55 14.38 5.40
C LEU A 39 5.78 15.80 5.92
#